data_AF-A0A353GUB6-F1
#
_entry.id   AF-A0A353GUB6-F1
#
_cell.length_a   1.000
_cell.length_b   1.000
_cell.length_c   1.000
_cell.angle_alpha   90.00
_cell.angle_beta   90.00
_cell.angle_gamma   90.00
#
_symmetry.space_group_name_H-M   'P 1'
#
loop_
_entity.id
_entity.type
_entity.pdbx_description
1 polymer ?
#
loop_
_entity_poly.entity_id
_entity_poly.type
_entity_poly.pdbx_seq_one_letter_code
_entity_poly.pdbx_strand_id
1 'polypeptide(L)' 'MNFKWKQIGEKFYDIIAGEKIIGVLYWLKNNQWILNIPDLNIYREDQTYKSLMQYAEIQLN' A
#
# COMPACT_ATOMS: atom_id res chain seq x y z
N MET A 1 -7.47 -7.93 10.07
CA MET A 1 -6.26 -8.79 9.93
C MET A 1 -5.03 -7.92 10.25
N ASN A 2 -4.10 -8.33 11.13
CA ASN A 2 -2.97 -7.45 11.50
C ASN A 2 -1.93 -7.43 10.37
N PHE A 3 -1.85 -6.32 9.65
CA PHE A 3 -0.84 -6.08 8.64
C PHE A 3 0.12 -4.97 9.08
N LYS A 4 1.28 -4.88 8.41
CA LYS A 4 2.34 -3.91 8.68
C LYS A 4 2.84 -3.32 7.38
N TRP A 5 3.21 -2.05 7.43
CA TRP A 5 3.90 -1.36 6.35
C TRP A 5 5.41 -1.46 6.59
N LYS A 6 6.16 -2.00 5.64
CA LYS A 6 7.62 -2.03 5.69
C LYS A 6 8.18 -1.11 4.62
N GLN A 7 8.83 -0.03 5.03
CA GLN A 7 9.49 0.89 4.10
C GLN A 7 10.74 0.23 3.53
N ILE A 8 10.80 0.05 2.21
CA ILE A 8 11.94 -0.55 1.49
C ILE A 8 12.79 0.53 0.82
N GLY A 9 12.18 1.67 0.48
CA GLY A 9 12.87 2.82 -0.07
C GLY A 9 12.16 4.12 0.27
N GLU A 10 12.73 5.24 -0.14
CA GLU A 10 12.19 6.58 0.15
C GLU A 10 10.73 6.73 -0.29
N LYS A 11 10.35 6.04 -1.38
CA LYS A 11 9.00 6.10 -1.94
C LYS A 11 8.39 4.73 -2.26
N PHE A 12 8.68 3.74 -1.43
CA PHE A 12 8.19 2.38 -1.63
C PHE A 12 7.99 1.66 -0.29
N TYR A 13 6.81 1.07 -0.12
CA TYR A 13 6.42 0.29 1.04
C TYR A 13 5.86 -1.07 0.62
N ASP A 14 6.31 -2.12 1.28
CA ASP A 14 5.66 -3.43 1.26
C ASP A 14 4.52 -3.45 2.28
N ILE A 15 3.43 -4.13 1.94
CA ILE A 15 2.31 -4.42 2.82
C ILE A 15 2.43 -5.89 3.23
N ILE A 16 2.72 -6.13 4.50
CA ILE A 16 3.00 -7.46 5.03
C ILE A 16 1.85 -7.87 5.94
N ALA A 17 1.22 -9.01 5.65
CA ALA A 17 0.24 -9.63 6.54
C ALA A 17 0.72 -11.02 6.94
N GLY A 18 0.87 -11.25 8.26
CA GLY A 18 1.59 -12.42 8.76
C GLY A 18 3.04 -12.42 8.29
N GLU A 19 3.42 -13.41 7.47
CA GLU A 19 4.77 -13.58 6.91
C GLU A 19 4.84 -13.31 5.39
N LYS A 20 3.74 -12.88 4.77
CA LYS A 20 3.65 -12.70 3.32
C LYS A 20 3.49 -11.23 2.94
N ILE A 21 4.13 -10.83 1.85
CA ILE A 21 3.84 -9.56 1.18
C ILE A 21 2.53 -9.73 0.40
N ILE A 22 1.52 -8.94 0.74
CA ILE A 22 0.19 -8.99 0.15
C ILE A 22 -0.07 -7.84 -0.83
N GLY A 23 0.80 -6.83 -0.84
CA GLY A 23 0.66 -5.65 -1.66
C GLY A 23 1.81 -4.68 -1.49
N VAL A 24 1.75 -3.58 -2.23
CA VAL A 24 2.77 -2.55 -2.28
C VAL A 24 2.13 -1.16 -2.34
N LEU A 25 2.86 -0.17 -1.84
CA LEU A 25 2.55 1.25 -1.99
C LEU A 25 3.78 1.97 -2.52
N TYR A 26 3.68 2.55 -3.71
CA TYR A 26 4.83 3.13 -4.40
C TYR A 26 4.50 4.43 -5.11
N TRP A 27 5.49 5.30 -5.25
CA TRP A 27 5.35 6.57 -5.96
C TRP A 27 5.73 6.42 -7.44
N LEU A 28 4.86 6.88 -8.33
CA LEU A 28 5.14 7.01 -9.76
C LEU A 28 5.72 8.38 -10.12
N LYS A 29 6.38 8.43 -11.28
CA LYS A 29 6.97 9.66 -11.85
C LYS A 29 5.94 10.74 -12.23
N ASN A 30 4.66 10.40 -12.31
CA ASN A 30 3.56 11.33 -12.59
C ASN A 30 3.03 12.05 -11.32
N ASN A 31 3.80 12.04 -10.24
CA ASN A 31 3.44 12.61 -8.93
C ASN A 31 2.21 11.97 -8.26
N GLN A 32 2.05 10.66 -8.41
CA GLN A 32 1.00 9.90 -7.75
C GLN A 32 1.57 8.72 -6.97
N TRP A 33 1.00 8.46 -5.81
CA TRP A 33 1.15 7.20 -5.10
C TRP A 33 0.17 6.19 -5.66
N ILE A 34 0.61 4.94 -5.76
CA ILE A 34 -0.20 3.79 -6.13
C ILE A 34 -0.19 2.80 -4.98
N LEU A 35 -1.38 2.43 -4.54
CA LEU A 35 -1.66 1.28 -3.70
C LEU A 35 -2.08 0.11 -4.58
N ASN A 36 -1.39 -1.02 -4.47
CA ASN A 36 -1.73 -2.24 -5.18
C ASN A 36 -1.71 -3.43 -4.20
N ILE A 37 -2.87 -4.06 -3.97
CA ILE A 37 -3.05 -5.26 -3.15
C ILE A 37 -3.76 -6.32 -4.00
N PRO A 38 -3.00 -7.13 -4.78
CA PRO A 38 -3.57 -8.05 -5.76
C PRO A 38 -4.53 -9.08 -5.15
N ASP A 39 -4.21 -9.61 -3.97
CA ASP A 39 -5.00 -10.63 -3.28
C ASP A 39 -6.42 -10.15 -2.94
N LEU A 40 -6.61 -8.83 -2.83
CA LEU A 40 -7.91 -8.20 -2.56
C LEU A 40 -8.49 -7.48 -3.77
N ASN A 41 -7.86 -7.57 -4.94
CA ASN A 41 -8.22 -6.83 -6.14
C ASN A 41 -8.31 -5.30 -5.89
N ILE A 42 -7.42 -4.77 -5.03
CA ILE A 42 -7.35 -3.34 -4.73
C ILE A 42 -6.25 -2.71 -5.56
N TYR A 43 -6.64 -1.75 -6.40
CA TYR A 43 -5.72 -0.85 -7.09
C TYR A 43 -6.25 0.58 -6.95
N ARG A 44 -5.45 1.49 -6.38
CA ARG A 44 -5.87 2.87 -6.13
C ARG A 44 -4.71 3.84 -6.25
N GLU A 45 -5.01 5.01 -6.81
CA GLU A 45 -4.04 6.09 -7.00
C GLU A 45 -4.45 7.33 -6.21
N ASP A 46 -3.48 8.05 -5.65
CA ASP A 46 -3.71 9.31 -4.92
C ASP A 46 -2.45 10.19 -4.93
N GLN A 47 -2.59 11.50 -4.70
CA GLN A 47 -1.45 12.42 -4.56
C GLN A 47 -0.70 12.23 -3.24
N THR A 48 -1.33 11.62 -2.23
CA THR A 48 -0.73 11.43 -0.90
C THR A 48 -0.73 9.97 -0.46
N TYR A 49 0.40 9.48 0.04
CA TYR A 49 0.50 8.10 0.54
C TYR A 49 -0.39 7.86 1.76
N LYS A 50 -0.62 8.89 2.59
CA LYS A 50 -1.40 8.79 3.82
C LYS A 50 -2.86 8.40 3.57
N SER A 51 -3.50 8.96 2.55
CA SER A 51 -4.89 8.62 2.22
C SER A 51 -5.00 7.18 1.74
N LEU A 52 -4.01 6.70 0.98
CA LEU A 52 -3.93 5.31 0.53
C LEU A 52 -3.68 4.33 1.68
N MET A 53 -2.80 4.69 2.63
CA MET A 53 -2.58 3.87 3.83
C MET A 53 -3.85 3.75 4.66
N GLN A 54 -4.55 4.86 4.92
CA GLN A 54 -5.83 4.86 5.63
C GLN A 54 -6.89 4.03 4.90
N TYR A 55 -6.97 4.16 3.58
CA TYR A 55 -7.90 3.35 2.78
C TYR A 55 -7.59 1.85 2.90
N ALA A 56 -6.32 1.45 2.78
CA ALA A 56 -5.91 0.06 2.96
C ALA A 56 -6.22 -0.45 4.37
N GLU A 57 -5.99 0.36 5.41
CA GLU A 57 -6.34 0.03 6.81
C GLU A 57 -7.83 -0.24 7.01
N ILE A 58 -8.70 0.47 6.30
CA ILE A 58 -10.14 0.24 6.33
C ILE A 58 -10.52 -1.05 5.58
N GLN A 59 -9.88 -1.34 4.43
CA GLN A 59 -10.20 -2.53 3.64
C GLN A 59 -9.64 -3.84 4.23
N LEU A 60 -8.57 -3.77 5.01
CA LEU A 60 -7.88 -4.93 5.60
C LEU A 60 -8.34 -5.29 7.04
N ASN A 61 -9.22 -4.47 7.62
CA ASN A 61 -9.86 -4.73 8.91
C ASN A 61 -11.19 -5.46 8.75
#